data_AF-A0A2D7BUH4-F1
#
_entry.id   AF-A0A2D7BUH4-F1
#
_cell.length_a   1.000
_cell.length_b   1.000
_cell.length_c   1.000
_cell.angle_alpha   90.00
_cell.angle_beta   90.00
_cell.angle_gamma   90.00
#
_symmetry.space_group_name_H-M   'P 1'
#
loop_
_entity.id
_entity.type
_entity.pdbx_description
1 polymer ?
#
loop_
_entity_poly.entity_id
_entity_poly.type
_entity_poly.pdbx_seq_one_letter_code
_entity_poly.pdbx_strand_id
1 'polypeptide(L)'
;MYPSDFTLQDRVLAGTIAKYVTETKSSGNLALQNWDTSAPIVFSVGQGSGAAFRGFKVDGNCTYTNRVRSDAVFLENYDWRLIDNPSALGSILTYTTGA
;
A
#
# COMPACT_ATOMS: atom_id res chain seq x y z
N MET A 1 -11.40 5.79 13.18
CA MET A 1 -10.15 6.26 12.54
C MET A 1 -9.23 6.82 13.62
N TYR A 2 -7.91 6.80 13.45
CA TYR A 2 -6.96 7.21 14.50
C TYR A 2 -7.21 8.67 14.98
N PRO A 3 -6.99 8.99 16.26
CA PRO A 3 -7.02 10.37 16.76
C PRO A 3 -6.06 11.29 15.99
N SER A 4 -6.38 12.60 15.95
CA SER A 4 -5.70 13.61 15.11
C SER A 4 -4.19 13.78 15.36
N ASP A 5 -3.67 13.26 16.47
CA ASP A 5 -2.27 13.40 16.87
C ASP A 5 -1.68 12.05 17.30
N PHE A 6 -2.26 10.95 16.81
CA PHE A 6 -1.73 9.63 17.09
C PHE A 6 -0.42 9.41 16.33
N THR A 7 0.69 9.44 17.07
CA THR A 7 2.01 9.04 16.59
C THR A 7 2.21 7.54 16.81
N LEU A 8 2.69 6.85 15.78
CA LEU A 8 3.04 5.43 15.86
C LEU A 8 4.45 5.28 16.45
N GLN A 9 4.58 5.18 17.78
CA GLN A 9 5.85 4.83 18.42
C GLN A 9 6.01 3.31 18.54
N ASP A 10 7.16 2.80 18.09
CA ASP A 10 7.63 1.41 18.21
C ASP A 10 6.74 0.31 17.60
N ARG A 11 5.73 0.70 16.81
CA ARG A 11 4.86 -0.24 16.11
C ARG A 11 5.17 -0.26 14.62
N VAL A 12 5.12 -1.46 14.07
CA VAL A 12 5.32 -1.71 12.64
C VAL A 12 3.98 -1.78 11.95
N LEU A 13 3.71 -0.85 11.03
CA LEU A 13 2.62 -1.01 10.06
C LEU A 13 3.17 -1.72 8.83
N ALA A 14 2.65 -2.91 8.54
CA ALA A 14 3.07 -3.72 7.42
C ALA A 14 1.87 -4.52 6.89
N GLY A 15 1.99 -5.01 5.67
CA GLY A 15 0.94 -5.81 5.05
C GLY A 15 1.43 -6.52 3.80
N THR A 16 0.51 -7.25 3.17
CA THR A 16 0.72 -7.89 1.87
C THR A 16 -0.43 -7.53 0.95
N ILE A 17 -0.12 -7.23 -0.31
CA ILE A 17 -1.10 -6.98 -1.37
C ILE A 17 -0.87 -8.03 -2.46
N ALA A 18 -1.92 -8.78 -2.80
CA ALA A 18 -1.88 -9.76 -3.87
C ALA A 18 -2.61 -9.22 -5.10
N LYS A 19 -1.99 -9.31 -6.28
CA LYS A 19 -2.61 -9.01 -7.58
C LYS A 19 -2.45 -10.18 -8.54
N TYR A 20 -3.39 -10.32 -9.47
CA TYR A 20 -3.27 -11.29 -10.56
C TYR A 20 -2.17 -10.84 -11.54
N VAL A 21 -1.31 -11.78 -11.93
CA VAL A 21 -0.37 -11.56 -13.02
C VAL A 21 -1.13 -11.73 -14.33
N THR A 22 -1.13 -10.67 -15.13
CA THR A 22 -1.70 -10.68 -16.48
C THR A 22 -0.56 -10.72 -17.50
N GLU A 23 -0.90 -10.80 -18.79
CA GLU A 23 0.08 -10.72 -19.89
C GLU A 23 0.79 -9.36 -20.01
N THR A 24 0.35 -8.35 -19.25
CA THR A 24 0.96 -7.01 -19.29
C THR A 24 2.27 -6.99 -18.49
N LYS A 25 3.39 -6.80 -19.19
CA LYS A 25 4.69 -6.64 -18.56
C LYS A 25 4.79 -5.29 -17.86
N SER A 26 4.81 -5.32 -16.53
CA SER A 26 5.12 -4.14 -15.72
C SER A 26 6.61 -3.85 -15.73
N SER A 27 7.00 -2.56 -15.68
CA SER A 27 8.40 -2.10 -15.70
C SER A 27 8.71 -1.18 -14.50
N GLY A 28 9.99 -0.90 -14.27
CA GLY A 28 10.45 -0.07 -13.15
C GLY A 28 10.07 -0.67 -11.79
N ASN A 29 9.56 0.15 -10.88
CA ASN A 29 9.17 -0.25 -9.52
C ASN A 29 7.96 -1.20 -9.48
N LEU A 30 7.26 -1.36 -10.61
CA LEU A 30 6.16 -2.31 -10.76
C LEU A 30 6.61 -3.63 -11.39
N ALA A 31 7.89 -3.77 -11.77
CA ALA A 31 8.40 -5.00 -12.34
C ALA A 31 8.28 -6.17 -11.35
N LEU A 32 7.95 -7.34 -11.89
CA LEU A 32 7.89 -8.59 -11.15
C LEU A 32 9.27 -8.91 -10.55
N GLN A 33 9.29 -9.45 -9.32
CA GLN A 33 10.53 -9.78 -8.59
C GLN A 33 11.41 -8.57 -8.24
N ASN A 34 10.82 -7.39 -8.11
CA ASN A 34 11.53 -6.17 -7.68
C ASN A 34 11.51 -5.97 -6.16
N TRP A 35 12.45 -5.17 -5.64
CA TRP A 35 12.43 -4.71 -4.26
C TRP A 35 12.91 -3.27 -4.18
N ASP A 36 12.46 -2.56 -3.15
CA ASP A 36 12.91 -1.21 -2.85
C ASP A 36 12.91 -1.00 -1.34
N THR A 37 13.90 -0.27 -0.84
CA THR A 37 13.99 0.13 0.56
C THR A 37 13.26 1.43 0.86
N SER A 38 12.85 2.19 -0.14
CA SER A 38 12.16 3.46 0.05
C SER A 38 11.33 3.82 -1.18
N ALA A 39 10.13 3.26 -1.28
CA ALA A 39 9.18 3.60 -2.33
C ALA A 39 7.84 4.08 -1.75
N PRO A 40 7.20 5.09 -2.35
CA PRO A 40 5.83 5.42 -2.02
C PRO A 40 4.91 4.28 -2.49
N ILE A 41 4.15 3.72 -1.56
CA ILE A 41 3.10 2.76 -1.88
C ILE A 41 1.76 3.41 -1.59
N VAL A 42 0.94 3.48 -2.65
CA VAL A 42 -0.45 3.94 -2.55
C VAL A 42 -1.37 2.77 -2.79
N PHE A 43 -2.12 2.40 -1.76
CA PHE A 43 -3.17 1.40 -1.83
C PHE A 43 -4.50 2.05 -1.50
N SER A 44 -5.50 1.87 -2.36
CA SER A 44 -6.83 2.45 -2.17
C SER A 44 -7.89 1.38 -2.45
N VAL A 45 -8.80 1.21 -1.50
CA VAL A 45 -9.95 0.30 -1.60
C VAL A 45 -11.21 1.08 -1.32
N GLY A 46 -12.03 1.23 -2.34
CA GLY A 46 -13.21 2.09 -2.25
C GLY A 46 -13.91 2.27 -3.57
N GLN A 47 -14.86 3.20 -3.57
CA GLN A 47 -15.67 3.58 -4.72
C GLN A 47 -15.34 5.01 -5.14
N GLY A 48 -15.39 5.28 -6.45
CA GLY A 48 -15.08 6.59 -7.02
C GLY A 48 -13.58 6.86 -7.19
N SER A 49 -13.25 8.07 -7.63
CA SER A 49 -11.87 8.53 -7.86
C SER A 49 -11.74 10.02 -7.53
N GLY A 50 -10.50 10.48 -7.32
CA GLY A 50 -10.22 11.88 -6.96
C GLY A 50 -11.02 12.33 -5.72
N ALA A 51 -11.65 13.50 -5.80
CA ALA A 51 -12.48 14.05 -4.71
C ALA A 51 -13.75 13.22 -4.41
N ALA A 52 -14.20 12.38 -5.36
CA ALA A 52 -15.34 11.50 -5.18
C ALA A 52 -14.98 10.16 -4.50
N PHE A 53 -13.69 9.89 -4.23
CA PHE A 53 -13.27 8.64 -3.60
C PHE A 53 -13.89 8.49 -2.20
N ARG A 54 -14.44 7.30 -1.94
CA ARG A 54 -14.99 6.86 -0.66
C ARG A 54 -14.41 5.50 -0.33
N GLY A 55 -13.70 5.40 0.78
CA GLY A 55 -13.05 4.14 1.16
C GLY A 55 -11.78 4.34 1.95
N PHE A 56 -10.99 3.27 2.00
CA PHE A 56 -9.75 3.17 2.74
C PHE A 56 -8.57 3.48 1.82
N LYS A 57 -7.63 4.29 2.28
CA LYS A 57 -6.39 4.60 1.56
C LYS A 57 -5.19 4.54 2.49
N VAL A 58 -4.12 3.91 2.03
CA VAL A 58 -2.76 3.97 2.60
C VAL A 58 -1.87 4.68 1.59
N ASP A 59 -1.11 5.66 2.05
CA ASP A 59 -0.20 6.46 1.24
C ASP A 59 0.99 6.90 2.08
N GLY A 60 2.11 6.19 1.90
CA GLY A 60 3.34 6.44 2.66
C GLY A 60 4.54 5.73 2.06
N ASN A 61 5.73 6.13 2.52
CA ASN A 61 6.98 5.48 2.13
C ASN A 61 7.11 4.13 2.83
N CYS A 62 7.39 3.13 2.02
CA CYS A 62 7.52 1.75 2.46
C CYS A 62 8.83 1.15 1.94
N THR A 63 9.34 0.18 2.69
CA THR A 63 10.17 -0.88 2.13
C THR A 63 9.24 -1.94 1.57
N TYR A 64 9.57 -2.53 0.42
CA TYR A 64 8.81 -3.65 -0.11
C TYR A 64 9.67 -4.71 -0.78
N THR A 65 9.12 -5.92 -0.83
CA THR A 65 9.60 -6.99 -1.70
C THR A 65 8.41 -7.51 -2.49
N ASN A 66 8.62 -7.63 -3.80
CA ASN A 66 7.66 -8.16 -4.73
C ASN A 66 8.03 -9.60 -5.10
N ARG A 67 7.10 -10.55 -4.98
CA ARG A 67 7.33 -11.97 -5.28
C ARG A 67 6.24 -12.54 -6.18
N VAL A 68 6.64 -13.34 -7.15
CA VAL A 68 5.70 -14.19 -7.91
C VAL A 68 5.31 -15.40 -7.08
N ARG A 69 4.04 -15.77 -7.17
CA ARG A 69 3.51 -17.05 -6.73
C ARG A 69 2.95 -17.78 -7.95
N SER A 70 3.59 -18.87 -8.31
CA SER A 70 3.24 -19.70 -9.46
C SER A 70 2.44 -20.91 -9.01
N ASP A 71 1.14 -20.71 -8.76
CA ASP A 71 0.16 -21.77 -8.57
C ASP A 71 -0.68 -21.93 -9.86
N ALA A 72 -1.83 -22.64 -9.79
CA ALA A 72 -2.79 -22.71 -10.90
C ALA A 72 -3.21 -21.34 -11.45
N VAL A 73 -3.09 -20.29 -10.62
CA VAL A 73 -3.21 -18.89 -11.03
C VAL A 73 -1.93 -18.16 -10.61
N PHE A 74 -1.32 -17.44 -11.55
CA PHE A 74 -0.14 -16.61 -11.26
C PHE A 74 -0.55 -15.36 -10.48
N LEU A 75 0.04 -15.20 -9.31
CA LEU A 75 -0.15 -14.04 -8.45
C LEU A 75 1.19 -13.34 -8.22
N GLU A 76 1.08 -12.06 -7.90
CA GLU A 76 2.19 -11.21 -7.51
C GLU A 76 1.86 -10.57 -6.16
N ASN A 77 2.75 -10.78 -5.19
CA ASN A 77 2.60 -10.33 -3.82
C ASN A 77 3.59 -9.20 -3.52
N TYR A 78 3.06 -8.05 -3.10
CA TYR A 78 3.83 -6.95 -2.53
C TYR A 78 3.76 -7.03 -1.01
N ASP A 79 4.82 -7.55 -0.40
CA ASP A 79 4.99 -7.52 1.05
C ASP A 79 5.66 -6.19 1.40
N TRP A 80 4.98 -5.36 2.19
CA TRP A 80 5.42 -3.99 2.45
C TRP A 80 5.43 -3.68 3.95
N ARG A 81 6.31 -2.74 4.31
CA ARG A 81 6.40 -2.19 5.65
C ARG A 81 6.59 -0.67 5.56
N LEU A 82 5.71 0.07 6.24
CA LEU A 82 5.83 1.51 6.40
C LEU A 82 7.15 1.82 7.12
N ILE A 83 7.91 2.75 6.56
CA ILE A 83 9.14 3.27 7.15
C ILE A 83 9.02 4.71 7.62
N ASP A 84 7.93 5.38 7.22
CA ASP A 84 7.61 6.69 7.77
C ASP A 84 7.31 6.58 9.27
N ASN A 85 7.74 7.61 10.01
CA ASN A 85 7.35 7.83 11.39
C ASN A 85 6.48 9.09 11.47
N PRO A 86 5.23 9.05 10.94
CA PRO A 86 4.37 10.22 10.91
C PRO A 86 3.92 10.59 12.32
N SER A 87 3.96 11.88 12.64
CA SER A 87 3.37 12.41 13.88
C SER A 87 1.84 12.25 13.92
N ALA A 88 1.21 12.12 12.75
CA ALA A 88 -0.21 11.87 12.58
C ALA A 88 -0.45 10.70 11.63
N LEU A 89 -0.68 9.50 12.17
CA LEU A 89 -0.94 8.30 11.34
C LEU A 89 -2.16 8.45 10.42
N GLY A 90 -3.11 9.32 10.80
CA GLY A 90 -4.28 9.64 9.99
C GLY A 90 -3.97 10.35 8.67
N SER A 91 -2.76 10.87 8.44
CA SER A 91 -2.35 11.40 7.13
C SER A 91 -1.91 10.30 6.16
N ILE A 92 -1.41 9.18 6.68
CA ILE A 92 -0.98 8.01 5.90
C ILE A 92 -2.16 7.06 5.68
N LEU A 93 -2.93 6.78 6.73
CA LEU A 93 -4.01 5.81 6.74
C LEU A 93 -5.34 6.53 6.93
N THR A 94 -6.04 6.72 5.81
CA THR A 94 -7.26 7.50 5.73
C THR A 94 -8.47 6.62 5.42
N TYR A 95 -9.61 7.00 5.96
CA TYR A 95 -10.90 6.42 5.65
C TYR A 95 -11.92 7.53 5.37
N THR A 96 -12.32 7.65 4.11
CA THR A 96 -13.26 8.68 3.65
C THR A 96 -14.66 8.10 3.53
N THR A 97 -15.53 8.43 4.46
CA THR A 97 -16.99 8.31 4.31
C THR A 97 -17.49 9.61 3.69
N GLY A 98 -18.48 9.58 2.81
CA GLY A 98 -18.96 10.82 2.18
C GLY A 98 -19.43 11.84 3.20
N ALA A 99 -19.43 13.12 2.79
CA ALA A 99 -20.31 14.11 3.41
C ALA A 99 -21.77 13.74 3.12
#